data_AF-A0AAV5FDW8-F1
#
_entry.id   AF-A0AAV5FDW8-F1
#
_cell.length_a   1.000
_cell.length_b   1.000
_cell.length_c   1.000
_cell.angle_alpha   90.00
_cell.angle_beta   90.00
_cell.angle_gamma   90.00
#
_symmetry.space_group_name_H-M   'P 1'
#
loop_
_entity.id
_entity.type
_entity.pdbx_description
1 polymer ?
#
loop_
_entity_poly.entity_id
_entity_poly.type
_entity_poly.pdbx_seq_one_letter_code
_entity_poly.pdbx_strand_id
1 'polypeptide(L)'
;MNRLPRQRGASPSGFGLSYGYYNNRRSSSYCPSAEAIVRDAVRKAVAANPGVGAGLIRLFFHDCFVRGCDASVLDDVTPDVLDRQYYRNVIEKKVLFSSDAVLGNATETAGQVRENANRVGAWERKFELAMEKMGRIEVKTRAGRDAEIRKVCSVVNS
;
A
#
# COMPACT_ATOMS: atom_id res chain seq x y z
N MET A 1 -17.03 4.16 -4.72
CA MET A 1 -15.96 3.15 -4.82
C MET A 1 -16.52 1.91 -5.49
N ASN A 2 -16.33 1.77 -6.80
CA ASN A 2 -16.76 0.57 -7.54
C ASN A 2 -16.00 -0.64 -7.01
N ARG A 3 -16.70 -1.76 -6.81
CA ARG A 3 -16.08 -3.04 -6.45
C ARG A 3 -15.09 -3.41 -7.56
N LEU A 4 -13.84 -3.65 -7.20
CA LEU A 4 -12.88 -4.29 -8.09
C LEU A 4 -13.46 -5.65 -8.53
N PRO A 5 -13.36 -6.00 -9.83
CA PRO A 5 -13.79 -7.30 -10.31
C PRO A 5 -12.98 -8.39 -9.59
N ARG A 6 -13.67 -9.46 -9.20
CA ARG A 6 -13.07 -10.62 -8.54
C ARG A 6 -12.13 -11.30 -9.54
N GLN A 7 -10.83 -10.97 -9.46
CA GLN A 7 -9.78 -11.61 -10.25
C GLN A 7 -9.83 -13.12 -9.99
N ARG A 8 -10.32 -13.89 -10.97
CA ARG A 8 -10.06 -15.33 -11.07
C ARG A 8 -8.67 -15.48 -11.71
N GLY A 9 -7.64 -15.11 -10.96
CA GLY A 9 -6.24 -15.32 -11.33
C GLY A 9 -5.63 -16.25 -10.28
N ALA A 10 -5.03 -17.36 -10.72
CA ALA A 10 -4.33 -18.26 -9.83
C ALA A 10 -3.26 -17.51 -9.03
N SER A 11 -3.30 -17.64 -7.70
CA SER A 11 -2.23 -17.17 -6.81
C SER A 11 -0.90 -17.77 -7.30
N PRO A 12 0.15 -16.98 -7.55
CA PRO A 12 1.50 -17.52 -7.65
C PRO A 12 1.83 -18.06 -6.25
N SER A 13 1.66 -19.38 -6.11
CA SER A 13 1.97 -20.18 -4.95
C SER A 13 3.46 -20.08 -4.67
N GLY A 14 3.82 -19.10 -3.86
CA GLY A 14 5.14 -18.95 -3.26
C GLY A 14 4.95 -18.21 -1.94
N PHE A 15 5.37 -18.84 -0.85
CA PHE A 15 5.44 -18.27 0.51
C PHE A 15 4.13 -18.14 1.31
N GLY A 16 3.22 -19.13 1.30
CA GLY A 16 2.21 -19.29 2.36
C GLY A 16 1.14 -18.18 2.52
N LEU A 17 1.13 -17.16 1.68
CA LEU A 17 0.09 -16.12 1.61
C LEU A 17 -1.04 -16.54 0.67
N SER A 18 -2.27 -16.15 0.98
CA SER A 18 -3.43 -16.42 0.12
C SER A 18 -4.54 -15.39 0.29
N TYR A 19 -5.21 -15.06 -0.81
CA TYR A 19 -6.45 -14.28 -0.76
C TYR A 19 -7.53 -15.03 0.00
N GLY A 20 -8.23 -14.33 0.90
CA GLY A 20 -9.25 -14.94 1.74
C GLY A 20 -8.70 -15.90 2.79
N TYR A 21 -7.44 -15.72 3.23
CA TYR A 21 -6.79 -16.52 4.27
C TYR A 21 -7.70 -16.78 5.49
N TYR A 22 -8.38 -15.73 5.97
CA TYR A 22 -9.27 -15.79 7.13
C TYR A 22 -10.67 -16.36 6.84
N ASN A 23 -11.00 -16.69 5.58
CA ASN A 23 -12.31 -17.23 5.20
C ASN A 23 -12.36 -18.77 5.18
N ASN A 24 -11.25 -19.45 5.50
CA ASN A 24 -11.23 -20.90 5.56
C ASN A 24 -11.77 -21.41 6.91
N ARG A 25 -13.01 -21.93 6.91
CA ARG A 25 -13.68 -22.51 8.09
C ARG A 25 -12.92 -23.64 8.79
N ARG A 26 -12.00 -24.31 8.08
CA ARG A 26 -11.18 -25.40 8.63
C ARG A 26 -9.86 -24.90 9.24
N SER A 27 -9.57 -23.60 9.13
CA SER A 27 -8.37 -22.99 9.69
C SER A 27 -8.60 -22.54 11.13
N SER A 28 -7.59 -22.72 11.98
CA SER A 28 -7.55 -22.13 13.33
C SER A 28 -7.61 -20.59 13.32
N SER A 29 -7.33 -19.98 12.17
CA SER A 29 -7.41 -18.52 11.96
C SER A 29 -8.71 -18.10 11.27
N TYR A 30 -9.78 -18.90 11.35
CA TYR A 30 -11.06 -18.55 10.72
C TYR A 30 -11.66 -17.26 11.33
N CYS A 31 -11.78 -16.22 10.51
CA CYS A 31 -12.41 -14.95 10.83
C CYS A 31 -12.87 -14.26 9.53
N PRO A 32 -14.02 -14.65 8.96
CA PRO A 32 -14.45 -14.17 7.63
C PRO A 32 -14.76 -12.67 7.60
N SER A 33 -15.00 -12.06 8.77
CA SER A 33 -15.25 -10.63 8.94
C SER A 33 -13.98 -9.79 9.05
N ALA A 34 -12.78 -10.39 9.14
CA ALA A 34 -11.53 -9.67 9.39
C ALA A 34 -11.30 -8.51 8.42
N GLU A 35 -11.39 -8.76 7.10
CA GLU A 35 -11.21 -7.73 6.08
C GLU A 35 -12.28 -6.63 6.14
N ALA A 36 -13.51 -6.98 6.55
CA ALA A 36 -14.60 -6.01 6.68
C ALA A 36 -14.39 -5.10 7.90
N ILE A 37 -14.01 -5.68 9.04
CA ILE A 37 -13.73 -4.94 10.28
C ILE A 37 -12.61 -3.93 10.06
N VAL A 38 -11.49 -4.36 9.46
CA VAL A 38 -10.36 -3.47 9.16
C VAL A 38 -10.80 -2.34 8.22
N ARG A 39 -11.54 -2.67 7.17
CA ARG A 39 -12.05 -1.68 6.21
C ARG A 39 -12.93 -0.62 6.87
N ASP A 40 -13.85 -1.03 7.74
CA ASP A 40 -14.77 -0.10 8.40
C ASP A 40 -14.04 0.78 9.43
N ALA A 41 -13.09 0.21 10.17
CA ALA A 41 -12.24 0.97 11.08
C ALA A 41 -11.40 2.03 10.35
N VAL A 42 -10.74 1.63 9.25
CA VAL A 42 -9.95 2.56 8.42
C VAL A 42 -10.84 3.63 7.79
N ARG A 43 -12.00 3.26 7.23
CA ARG A 43 -12.95 4.23 6.66
C ARG A 43 -13.40 5.26 7.68
N LYS A 44 -13.73 4.82 8.90
CA LYS A 44 -14.13 5.72 9.98
C LYS A 44 -12.99 6.66 10.37
N ALA A 45 -11.77 6.14 10.48
CA ALA A 45 -10.60 6.93 10.85
C ALA A 45 -10.23 7.97 9.78
N VAL A 46 -10.23 7.59 8.50
CA VAL A 46 -9.97 8.50 7.37
C VAL A 46 -11.07 9.55 7.23
N ALA A 47 -12.33 9.18 7.45
CA ALA A 47 -13.44 10.14 7.46
C ALA A 47 -13.32 11.16 8.59
N ALA A 48 -12.74 10.79 9.73
CA ALA A 48 -12.48 11.70 10.83
C ALA A 48 -11.22 12.57 10.61
N ASN A 49 -10.18 12.01 10.00
CA ASN A 49 -8.94 12.72 9.66
C ASN A 49 -8.34 12.14 8.36
N PRO A 50 -8.40 12.87 7.23
CA PRO A 50 -7.86 12.42 5.95
C PRO A 50 -6.38 12.02 5.98
N GLY A 51 -5.57 12.69 6.81
CA GLY A 51 -4.15 12.40 6.98
C GLY A 51 -3.85 10.98 7.52
N VAL A 52 -4.83 10.31 8.13
CA VAL A 52 -4.69 8.90 8.55
C VAL A 52 -4.46 7.99 7.36
N GLY A 53 -5.06 8.28 6.19
CA GLY A 53 -4.88 7.48 4.98
C GLY A 53 -3.42 7.48 4.52
N ALA A 54 -2.84 8.68 4.42
CA ALA A 54 -1.43 8.86 4.09
C ALA A 54 -0.51 8.20 5.14
N GLY A 55 -0.82 8.39 6.42
CA GLY A 55 -0.06 7.78 7.53
C GLY A 55 -0.04 6.25 7.50
N LEU A 56 -1.17 5.61 7.19
CA LEU A 56 -1.25 4.14 7.09
C LEU A 56 -0.45 3.58 5.91
N ILE A 57 -0.54 4.23 4.73
CA ILE A 57 0.24 3.83 3.55
C ILE A 57 1.74 3.98 3.82
N ARG A 58 2.13 5.10 4.46
CA ARG A 58 3.52 5.30 4.84
C ARG A 58 4.00 4.27 5.86
N LEU A 59 3.21 4.00 6.89
CA LEU A 59 3.57 3.01 7.91
C LEU A 59 3.82 1.64 7.27
N PHE A 60 3.00 1.26 6.29
CA PHE A 60 3.22 0.03 5.52
C PHE A 60 4.53 0.04 4.73
N PHE A 61 4.84 1.13 4.01
CA PHE A 61 6.13 1.27 3.33
C PHE A 61 7.31 1.19 4.32
N HIS A 62 7.18 1.84 5.48
CA HIS A 62 8.18 1.86 6.54
C HIS A 62 8.44 0.47 7.12
N ASP A 63 7.38 -0.30 7.38
CA ASP A 63 7.47 -1.66 7.91
C ASP A 63 8.22 -2.60 6.93
N CYS A 64 8.05 -2.38 5.63
CA CYS A 64 8.74 -3.17 4.60
C CYS A 64 10.19 -2.75 4.32
N PHE A 65 10.64 -1.54 4.71
CA PHE A 65 11.91 -0.96 4.23
C PHE A 65 12.78 -0.20 5.27
N VAL A 66 12.43 -0.17 6.56
CA VAL A 66 13.08 0.57 7.69
C VAL A 66 14.57 0.97 7.44
N ARG A 67 15.01 2.25 7.34
CA ARG A 67 14.84 3.46 8.19
C ARG A 67 14.78 4.77 7.35
N GLY A 68 13.78 5.65 7.55
CA GLY A 68 13.81 7.05 7.09
C GLY A 68 12.49 7.86 7.18
N CYS A 69 12.37 8.79 8.13
CA CYS A 69 11.12 9.44 8.59
C CYS A 69 10.95 10.93 8.17
N ASP A 70 9.80 11.29 7.59
CA ASP A 70 9.32 12.67 7.33
C ASP A 70 7.86 12.79 6.82
N ALA A 71 7.29 11.73 6.24
CA ALA A 71 5.85 11.54 5.95
C ALA A 71 5.13 12.58 5.10
N SER A 72 5.85 13.46 4.44
CA SER A 72 5.27 14.46 3.56
C SER A 72 5.14 13.93 2.13
N VAL A 73 4.11 13.11 1.86
CA VAL A 73 3.51 13.13 0.51
C VAL A 73 2.77 14.45 0.43
N LEU A 74 3.45 15.51 -0.01
CA LEU A 74 2.81 16.81 -0.25
C LEU A 74 2.58 16.98 -1.75
N ASP A 75 1.44 16.48 -2.19
CA ASP A 75 0.75 17.08 -3.32
C ASP A 75 0.14 18.40 -2.83
N ASP A 76 0.61 19.54 -3.34
CA ASP A 76 0.14 20.87 -2.94
C ASP A 76 -1.22 21.22 -3.58
N VAL A 77 -1.60 20.54 -4.65
CA VAL A 77 -2.86 20.75 -5.37
C VAL A 77 -3.98 19.93 -4.75
N THR A 78 -3.69 18.68 -4.39
CA THR A 78 -4.65 17.74 -3.80
C THR A 78 -4.05 16.98 -2.60
N PRO A 79 -3.80 17.65 -1.46
CA PRO A 79 -3.01 17.10 -0.34
C PRO A 79 -3.64 15.87 0.32
N ASP A 80 -4.97 15.75 0.27
CA ASP A 80 -5.73 14.67 0.91
C ASP A 80 -6.26 13.63 -0.09
N VAL A 81 -5.86 13.71 -1.37
CA VAL A 81 -6.33 12.79 -2.41
C VAL A 81 -5.16 11.97 -2.94
N LEU A 82 -5.30 10.65 -2.88
CA LEU A 82 -4.35 9.74 -3.51
C LEU A 82 -4.72 9.62 -5.00
N ASP A 83 -4.08 10.43 -5.83
CA ASP A 83 -4.31 10.43 -7.28
C ASP A 83 -3.04 10.67 -8.11
N ARG A 84 -3.22 10.84 -9.42
CA ARG A 84 -2.11 11.05 -10.38
C ARG A 84 -1.52 12.47 -10.36
N GLN A 85 -2.09 13.40 -9.61
CA GLN A 85 -1.66 14.80 -9.57
C GLN A 85 -0.22 14.92 -9.05
N TYR A 86 0.22 14.04 -8.16
CA TYR A 86 1.64 13.88 -7.81
C TYR A 86 2.57 13.84 -9.04
N TYR A 87 2.27 13.02 -10.06
CA TYR A 87 3.15 12.92 -11.25
C TYR A 87 3.09 14.17 -12.14
N ARG A 88 1.99 14.91 -12.10
CA ARG A 88 1.91 16.22 -12.77
C ARG A 88 2.80 17.24 -12.06
N ASN A 89 2.80 17.23 -10.73
CA ASN A 89 3.70 18.08 -9.93
C ASN A 89 5.17 17.73 -10.19
N VAL A 90 5.52 16.45 -10.41
CA VAL A 90 6.88 16.04 -10.83
C VAL A 90 7.26 16.68 -12.16
N ILE A 91 6.38 16.64 -13.16
CA ILE A 91 6.61 17.23 -14.49
C ILE A 91 6.75 18.75 -14.40
N GLU A 92 5.91 19.39 -13.58
CA GLU A 92 5.90 20.84 -13.35
C GLU A 92 7.03 21.31 -12.42
N LYS A 93 7.86 20.40 -11.89
CA LYS A 93 8.93 20.67 -10.93
C LYS A 93 8.43 21.35 -9.65
N LYS A 94 7.23 20.99 -9.19
CA LYS A 94 6.58 21.48 -7.98
C LYS A 94 6.70 20.54 -6.78
N VAL A 95 7.41 19.42 -6.94
CA VAL A 95 7.62 18.45 -5.87
C VAL A 95 8.62 18.93 -4.82
N LEU A 96 8.42 18.51 -3.58
CA LEU A 96 9.17 18.97 -2.42
C LEU A 96 10.58 18.36 -2.34
N PHE A 97 10.74 17.09 -2.70
CA PHE A 97 11.99 16.36 -2.51
C PHE A 97 12.81 16.22 -3.80
N SER A 98 14.13 16.24 -3.66
CA SER A 98 15.05 15.97 -4.76
C SER A 98 14.90 14.54 -5.32
N SER A 99 14.56 13.58 -4.46
CA SER A 99 14.24 12.19 -4.84
C SER A 99 12.99 12.09 -5.72
N ASP A 100 12.06 13.03 -5.60
CA ASP A 100 10.89 13.10 -6.48
C ASP A 100 11.24 13.84 -7.77
N ALA A 101 11.96 14.96 -7.67
CA ALA A 101 12.32 15.79 -8.83
C ALA A 101 13.16 15.01 -9.86
N VAL A 102 14.05 14.12 -9.41
CA VAL A 102 14.88 13.30 -10.30
C VAL A 102 14.06 12.30 -11.13
N LEU A 103 12.86 11.89 -10.67
CA LEU A 103 11.99 10.98 -11.42
C LEU A 103 11.56 11.55 -12.77
N GLY A 104 11.42 12.87 -12.88
CA GLY A 104 11.06 13.54 -14.13
C GLY A 104 12.22 13.68 -15.11
N ASN A 105 13.46 13.57 -14.65
CA ASN A 105 14.66 13.85 -15.43
C ASN A 105 15.47 12.61 -15.81
N ALA A 106 15.38 11.53 -15.03
CA ALA A 106 16.12 10.31 -15.30
C ALA A 106 15.54 9.53 -16.50
N THR A 107 16.42 8.99 -17.34
CA THR A 107 16.08 8.24 -18.56
C THR A 107 15.19 7.03 -18.28
N GLU A 108 15.39 6.39 -17.14
CA GLU A 108 14.73 5.15 -16.75
C GLU A 108 13.30 5.39 -16.24
N THR A 109 13.02 6.54 -15.64
CA THR A 109 11.76 6.83 -14.92
C THR A 109 10.90 7.89 -15.60
N ALA A 110 11.48 8.82 -16.37
CA ALA A 110 10.74 9.93 -16.98
C ALA A 110 9.62 9.47 -17.92
N GLY A 111 9.80 8.34 -18.63
CA GLY A 111 8.75 7.74 -19.45
C GLY A 111 7.54 7.28 -18.61
N GLN A 112 7.80 6.66 -17.45
CA GLN A 112 6.76 6.20 -16.54
C GLN A 112 6.04 7.37 -15.85
N VAL A 113 6.77 8.43 -15.47
CA VAL A 113 6.18 9.66 -14.93
C VAL A 113 5.19 10.27 -15.92
N ARG A 114 5.58 10.40 -17.19
CA ARG A 114 4.69 10.94 -18.24
C ARG A 114 3.46 10.07 -18.47
N GLU A 115 3.62 8.74 -18.47
CA GLU A 115 2.46 7.85 -18.62
C GLU A 115 1.51 7.98 -17.42
N ASN A 116 2.03 7.98 -16.20
CA ASN A 116 1.23 8.04 -14.98
C ASN A 116 0.48 9.38 -14.85
N ALA A 117 1.09 10.49 -15.27
CA ALA A 117 0.46 11.82 -15.24
C ALA A 117 -0.67 11.99 -16.28
N ASN A 118 -0.51 11.38 -17.46
CA ASN A 118 -1.34 11.68 -18.63
C ASN A 118 -2.35 10.58 -18.99
N ARG A 119 -2.11 9.33 -18.60
CA ARG A 119 -3.00 8.20 -18.91
C ARG A 119 -3.85 7.84 -17.70
N VAL A 120 -5.14 8.19 -17.77
CA VAL A 120 -6.12 7.87 -16.72
C VAL A 120 -6.12 6.37 -16.39
N GLY A 121 -6.05 6.03 -15.10
CA GLY A 121 -6.06 4.64 -14.63
C GLY A 121 -4.72 3.92 -14.72
N ALA A 122 -3.71 4.46 -15.43
CA ALA A 122 -2.42 3.79 -15.58
C ALA A 122 -1.62 3.76 -14.29
N TRP A 123 -1.60 4.89 -13.58
CA TRP A 123 -0.95 5.00 -12.29
C TRP A 123 -1.64 4.10 -11.25
N GLU A 124 -2.96 4.15 -11.14
CA GLU A 124 -3.77 3.42 -10.16
C GLU A 124 -3.49 1.91 -10.23
N ARG A 125 -3.48 1.35 -11.46
CA ARG A 125 -3.19 -0.08 -11.69
C ARG A 125 -1.76 -0.44 -11.31
N LYS A 126 -0.79 0.41 -11.64
CA LYS A 126 0.62 0.16 -11.29
C LYS A 126 0.84 0.28 -9.79
N PHE A 127 0.17 1.23 -9.14
CA PHE A 127 0.20 1.42 -7.70
C PHE A 127 -0.33 0.20 -6.96
N GLU A 128 -1.49 -0.33 -7.36
CA GLU A 128 -2.07 -1.54 -6.78
C GLU A 128 -1.08 -2.73 -6.84
N LEU A 129 -0.52 -3.00 -8.02
CA LEU A 129 0.43 -4.10 -8.22
C LEU A 129 1.74 -3.89 -7.45
N ALA A 130 2.22 -2.65 -7.37
CA ALA A 130 3.43 -2.33 -6.62
C ALA A 130 3.22 -2.53 -5.12
N MET A 131 2.07 -2.13 -4.57
CA MET A 131 1.73 -2.30 -3.16
C MET A 131 1.52 -3.78 -2.80
N GLU A 132 0.90 -4.57 -3.67
CA GLU A 132 0.82 -6.03 -3.48
C GLU A 132 2.21 -6.67 -3.46
N LYS A 133 3.09 -6.29 -4.41
CA LYS A 133 4.46 -6.81 -4.47
C LYS A 133 5.27 -6.41 -3.24
N MET A 134 5.12 -5.17 -2.78
CA MET A 134 5.77 -4.63 -1.58
C MET A 134 5.34 -5.38 -0.32
N GLY A 135 4.03 -5.63 -0.15
CA GLY A 135 3.49 -6.34 1.01
C GLY A 135 3.90 -7.80 1.15
N ARG A 136 4.64 -8.33 0.18
CA ARG A 136 5.14 -9.71 0.16
C ARG A 136 6.64 -9.80 0.44
N ILE A 137 7.32 -8.67 0.65
CA ILE A 137 8.75 -8.65 0.97
C ILE A 137 8.96 -9.29 2.34
N GLU A 138 9.83 -10.30 2.39
CA GLU A 138 10.33 -10.96 3.60
C GLU A 138 9.26 -11.38 4.64
N VAL A 139 8.05 -11.70 4.16
CA VAL A 139 6.94 -12.06 5.04
C VAL A 139 7.22 -13.31 5.87
N LYS A 140 6.97 -13.22 7.18
CA LYS A 140 6.95 -14.38 8.06
C LYS A 140 5.68 -15.19 7.79
N THR A 141 5.85 -16.45 7.47
CA THR A 141 4.74 -17.38 7.23
C THR A 141 4.67 -18.39 8.37
N ARG A 142 3.54 -19.10 8.48
CA ARG A 142 3.38 -20.19 9.47
C ARG A 142 4.44 -21.30 9.35
N ALA A 143 5.13 -21.39 8.21
CA ALA A 143 6.25 -22.32 8.02
C ALA A 143 7.56 -21.85 8.68
N GLY A 144 7.66 -20.58 9.08
CA GLY A 144 8.83 -20.02 9.77
C GLY A 144 8.79 -20.29 11.27
N ARG A 145 9.95 -20.64 11.86
CA ARG A 145 10.09 -20.97 13.29
C ARG A 145 9.86 -19.78 14.24
N ASP A 146 9.98 -18.54 13.73
CA ASP A 146 9.89 -17.30 14.52
C ASP A 146 8.63 -16.47 14.22
N ALA A 147 7.56 -17.13 13.76
CA ALA A 147 6.29 -16.49 13.42
C ALA A 147 5.28 -16.60 14.57
N GLU A 148 4.74 -15.46 15.00
CA GLU A 148 3.67 -15.37 16.01
C GLU A 148 2.52 -14.49 15.53
N ILE A 149 1.33 -14.69 16.09
CA ILE A 149 0.22 -13.73 16.01
C ILE A 149 0.19 -12.96 17.33
N ARG A 150 0.50 -11.68 17.30
CA ARG A 150 0.52 -10.82 18.50
C ARG A 150 -0.88 -10.57 19.03
N LYS A 151 -1.03 -10.62 20.36
CA LYS A 151 -2.26 -10.16 21.05
C LYS A 151 -2.34 -8.63 21.10
N VAL A 152 -1.19 -7.97 21.19
CA VAL A 152 -1.03 -6.52 21.18
C VAL A 152 0.08 -6.17 20.19
N CYS A 153 -0.20 -5.37 19.17
CA CYS A 153 0.74 -5.14 18.06
C CYS A 153 2.09 -4.53 18.50
N SER A 154 2.09 -3.73 19.57
CA SER A 154 3.27 -3.04 20.10
C SER A 154 4.16 -3.89 21.01
N VAL A 155 3.77 -5.12 21.37
CA VAL A 155 4.48 -5.96 22.35
C VAL A 155 4.61 -7.39 21.82
N VAL A 156 5.79 -7.99 21.99
CA VAL A 156 6.03 -9.42 21.68
C VAL A 156 5.31 -10.27 22.71
N ASN A 157 4.66 -11.37 22.30
CA ASN A 157 3.99 -12.23 23.26
C ASN A 157 5.01 -12.90 24.21
N SER A 158 4.62 -13.03 25.48
CA SER A 158 5.32 -13.77 26.54
C SER A 158 4.69 -15.14 26.77
#